data_AF-A0A392VVX6-F1
#
_entry.id   AF-A0A392VVX6-F1
#
_cell.length_a   1.000
_cell.length_b   1.000
_cell.length_c   1.000
_cell.angle_alpha   90.00
_cell.angle_beta   90.00
_cell.angle_gamma   90.00
#
_symmetry.space_group_name_H-M   'P 1'
#
loop_
_entity.id
_entity.type
_entity.pdbx_description
1 polymer ?
#
loop_
_entity_poly.entity_id
_entity_poly.type
_entity_poly.pdbx_seq_one_letter_code
_entity_poly.pdbx_strand_id
1 'polypeptide(L)' 'TMSEVEKHNNSDSAWIIVDGHIYDCTHYLKDHPGGVDSILINAGTDCTEEFEAIHSDKAKKMLEDYLIG' A
#
# COMPACT_ATOMS: atom_id res chain seq x y z
N THR A 1 -5.33 -1.76 -13.53
CA THR A 1 -6.67 -1.10 -13.53
C THR A 1 -7.23 -1.19 -12.13
N MET A 2 -8.16 -0.31 -11.73
CA MET A 2 -8.79 -0.42 -10.40
C MET A 2 -9.37 -1.81 -10.12
N SER A 3 -10.07 -2.38 -11.11
CA SER A 3 -10.64 -3.73 -11.00
C SER A 3 -9.62 -4.85 -10.77
N GLU A 4 -8.35 -4.65 -11.16
CA GLU A 4 -7.29 -5.60 -10.81
C GLU A 4 -6.85 -5.40 -9.36
N VAL A 5 -6.55 -4.16 -8.96
CA VAL A 5 -6.11 -3.82 -7.60
C VAL A 5 -7.11 -4.30 -6.55
N GLU A 6 -8.41 -4.14 -6.78
CA GLU A 6 -9.49 -4.60 -5.89
C GLU A 6 -9.43 -6.09 -5.52
N LYS A 7 -8.77 -6.93 -6.32
CA LYS A 7 -8.59 -8.37 -6.06
C LYS A 7 -7.49 -8.65 -5.03
N HIS A 8 -6.60 -7.69 -4.79
CA HIS A 8 -5.43 -7.78 -3.92
C HIS A 8 -5.72 -7.05 -2.59
N ASN A 9 -6.63 -7.62 -1.82
CA ASN A 9 -7.25 -6.99 -0.65
C ASN A 9 -7.10 -7.79 0.66
N ASN A 10 -6.12 -8.68 0.77
CA ASN A 10 -5.93 -9.54 1.94
C ASN A 10 -4.46 -9.83 2.24
N SER A 11 -4.17 -10.55 3.32
CA SER A 11 -2.79 -10.80 3.78
C SER A 11 -1.92 -11.62 2.83
N ASP A 12 -2.53 -12.41 1.95
CA ASP A 12 -1.79 -13.22 0.96
C ASP A 12 -1.49 -12.40 -0.30
N SER A 13 -2.23 -11.31 -0.52
CA SER A 13 -1.97 -10.36 -1.59
C SER A 13 -2.61 -9.00 -1.28
N ALA A 14 -1.77 -8.01 -0.97
CA ALA A 14 -2.19 -6.69 -0.51
C ALA A 14 -1.57 -5.60 -1.38
N TRP A 15 -2.35 -5.09 -2.32
CA TRP A 15 -1.94 -3.96 -3.16
C TRP A 15 -2.64 -2.68 -2.72
N ILE A 16 -1.98 -1.55 -2.89
CA ILE A 16 -2.53 -0.23 -2.63
C ILE A 16 -2.24 0.71 -3.80
N ILE A 17 -3.01 1.78 -3.91
CA ILE A 17 -2.68 2.90 -4.81
C ILE A 17 -2.30 4.12 -3.99
N VAL A 18 -1.18 4.74 -4.37
CA VAL A 18 -0.72 6.03 -3.85
C VAL A 18 -0.27 6.89 -5.03
N ASP A 19 -0.83 8.09 -5.14
CA ASP A 19 -0.58 9.04 -6.23
C ASP A 19 -0.75 8.41 -7.63
N GLY A 20 -1.79 7.59 -7.79
CA GLY A 20 -2.11 6.92 -9.05
C GLY A 20 -1.20 5.74 -9.43
N HIS A 21 -0.23 5.38 -8.59
CA HIS A 21 0.67 4.24 -8.79
C HIS A 21 0.27 3.06 -7.92
N ILE A 22 0.49 1.84 -8.40
CA ILE A 22 0.14 0.59 -7.74
C ILE A 22 1.36 0.00 -7.04
N TYR A 23 1.20 -0.37 -5.78
CA TYR A 23 2.26 -0.95 -4.95
C TYR A 23 1.85 -2.29 -4.37
N ASP A 24 2.75 -3.29 -4.41
CA ASP A 24 2.57 -4.57 -3.75
C ASP A 24 3.21 -4.57 -2.36
N CYS A 25 2.38 -4.42 -1.32
CA CYS A 25 2.84 -4.36 0.06
C CYS A 25 2.84 -5.73 0.77
N THR A 26 2.56 -6.83 0.06
CA THR A 26 2.32 -8.16 0.65
C THR A 26 3.48 -8.60 1.57
N HIS A 27 4.71 -8.41 1.12
CA HIS A 27 5.89 -8.79 1.91
C HIS A 27 6.24 -7.78 3.02
N TYR A 28 5.77 -6.54 2.90
CA TYR A 28 6.05 -5.47 3.87
C TYR A 28 5.08 -5.46 5.06
N LEU A 29 3.94 -6.16 4.97
CA LEU A 29 2.88 -6.15 5.99
C LEU A 29 3.41 -6.27 7.43
N LYS A 30 4.34 -7.19 7.68
CA LYS A 30 4.89 -7.47 9.01
C LYS A 30 5.92 -6.45 9.49
N ASP A 31 6.55 -5.75 8.56
CA ASP A 31 7.59 -4.77 8.83
C ASP A 31 7.03 -3.34 8.91
N HIS A 32 5.75 -3.15 8.54
CA HIS A 32 5.07 -1.87 8.60
C HIS A 32 4.95 -1.35 10.05
N PRO A 33 5.56 -0.20 10.40
CA PRO A 33 5.53 0.34 11.76
C PRO A 33 4.12 0.69 12.28
N GLY A 34 3.18 1.02 11.38
CA GLY A 34 1.78 1.26 11.73
C GLY A 34 0.98 -0.02 12.02
N GLY A 35 1.58 -1.19 11.79
CA GLY A 35 0.94 -2.49 11.95
C GLY A 35 0.31 -3.01 10.65
N VAL A 36 0.13 -4.33 10.61
CA VAL A 36 -0.42 -5.06 9.45
C VAL A 36 -1.81 -4.53 9.07
N ASP A 37 -2.68 -4.32 10.06
CA ASP A 37 -4.08 -3.93 9.85
C ASP A 37 -4.22 -2.58 9.15
N SER A 38 -3.27 -1.66 9.32
CA SER A 38 -3.29 -0.35 8.66
C SER A 38 -3.10 -0.43 7.14
N ILE A 39 -2.38 -1.45 6.65
CA ILE A 39 -2.29 -1.71 5.21
C ILE A 39 -3.53 -2.48 4.77
N LEU A 40 -3.92 -3.53 5.50
CA LEU A 40 -5.04 -4.39 5.09
C LEU A 40 -6.39 -3.66 5.01
N ILE A 41 -6.63 -2.65 5.85
CA ILE A 41 -7.87 -1.85 5.76
C ILE A 41 -7.97 -1.03 4.46
N ASN A 42 -6.83 -0.75 3.81
CA ASN A 42 -6.72 0.00 2.56
C ASN A 42 -6.30 -0.89 1.37
N ALA A 43 -6.17 -2.21 1.58
CA ALA A 43 -5.75 -3.10 0.52
C ALA A 43 -6.87 -3.20 -0.54
N GLY A 44 -6.49 -3.06 -1.80
CA GLY A 44 -7.41 -3.01 -2.94
C GLY A 44 -7.94 -1.60 -3.26
N THR A 45 -7.48 -0.55 -2.59
CA THR A 45 -8.00 0.82 -2.76
C THR A 45 -6.91 1.85 -3.04
N ASP A 46 -7.32 3.05 -3.44
CA ASP A 46 -6.49 4.26 -3.39
C ASP A 46 -6.53 4.82 -1.96
N CYS A 47 -5.34 5.00 -1.36
CA CYS A 47 -5.16 5.54 -0.02
C CYS A 47 -4.16 6.70 0.00
N THR A 48 -4.11 7.46 -1.09
CA THR A 48 -3.17 8.58 -1.27
C THR A 48 -3.27 9.59 -0.12
N GLU A 49 -4.48 9.99 0.26
CA GLU A 49 -4.67 11.01 1.30
C GLU A 49 -4.20 10.52 2.68
N GLU A 50 -4.56 9.29 3.05
CA GLU A 50 -4.16 8.66 4.30
C GLU A 50 -2.64 8.44 4.36
N PHE A 51 -2.05 7.98 3.26
CA PHE A 51 -0.62 7.73 3.17
C PHE A 51 0.17 9.02 3.35
N GLU A 52 -0.19 10.08 2.62
CA GLU A 52 0.47 11.38 2.64
C GLU A 52 0.36 12.10 3.99
N ALA A 53 -0.74 11.90 4.72
CA ALA A 53 -0.97 12.52 6.02
C ALA A 53 -0.13 11.91 7.16
N ILE A 54 0.30 10.65 7.02
CA ILE A 54 0.90 9.87 8.12
C ILE A 54 2.41 9.64 7.88
N HIS A 55 2.83 9.43 6.63
CA HIS A 55 4.17 8.93 6.33
C HIS A 55 5.21 10.04 6.11
N SER A 56 6.40 9.85 6.70
CA SER A 56 7.57 10.71 6.46
C SER A 56 8.13 10.56 5.04
N ASP A 57 8.92 11.53 4.58
CA ASP A 57 9.61 11.47 3.28
C ASP A 57 10.47 10.21 3.10
N LYS A 58 11.07 9.70 4.19
CA LYS A 58 11.82 8.45 4.15
C LYS A 58 10.91 7.26 3.82
N ALA A 59 9.71 7.21 4.42
CA ALA A 59 8.75 6.14 4.17
C ALA A 59 8.18 6.24 2.74
N LYS A 60 7.94 7.46 2.24
CA LYS A 60 7.55 7.70 0.83
C LYS A 60 8.61 7.16 -0.12
N LYS A 61 9.89 7.40 0.16
CA LYS A 61 10.98 6.84 -0.63
C LYS A 61 11.08 5.31 -0.54
N MET A 62 10.81 4.72 0.63
CA MET A 62 10.77 3.26 0.77
C MET A 62 9.60 2.62 0.02
N LEU A 63 8.51 3.35 -0.20
CA LEU A 63 7.36 2.86 -0.96
C LEU A 63 7.74 2.51 -2.41
N GLU A 64 8.71 3.24 -2.99
CA GLU A 64 9.21 3.01 -4.35
C GLU A 64 9.71 1.58 -4.58
N ASP A 65 10.23 0.91 -3.53
CA ASP A 65 10.71 -0.48 -3.61
C ASP A 65 9.57 -1.49 -3.88
N TYR A 66 8.32 -1.08 -3.68
CA TYR A 66 7.12 -1.91 -3.84
C TYR A 66 6.30 -1.58 -5.09
N LEU A 67 6.77 -0.65 -5.93
CA LEU A 67 6.06 -0.21 -7.14
C LEU A 67 5.94 -1.34 -8.17
N ILE A 68 4.74 -1.56 -8.70
CA ILE A 68 4.48 -2.59 -9.72
C ILE A 68 3.74 -2.08 -10.97
N GLY A 69 3.23 -0.84 -10.98
CA GLY A 69 2.67 -0.23 -12.21
C GLY A 69 1.77 0.97 -11.97
#